data_AF-A0A1E8UED5-F1
#
_entry.id   AF-A0A1E8UED5-F1
#
_cell.length_a   1.000
_cell.length_b   1.000
_cell.length_c   1.000
_cell.angle_alpha   90.00
_cell.angle_beta   90.00
_cell.angle_gamma   90.00
#
_symmetry.space_group_name_H-M   'P 1'
#
loop_
_entity.id
_entity.type
_entity.pdbx_description
1 polymer ?
#
loop_
_entity_poly.entity_id
_entity_poly.type
_entity_poly.pdbx_seq_one_letter_code
_entity_poly.pdbx_strand_id
1 'polypeptide(L)'
;MSPRNLYRTAATAEAVTWTLLILGMIAKYVFHAGDLPVRIGGGIHGFVFLSYCVATVVVWTDRRWPASTGVVGLLLSVVPFATVPFERHVERRGLLSDSWRVAPAGTLPADDDAARPASSAASPQRGAGSAGTTAAGASERTPAASAEVTGREPARTPAEKLLAVILRWPVLSGLALLGFVVLLFAVLLTAGPPTQWFS
;
A
#
# COMPACT_ATOMS: atom_id res chain seq x y z
N MET A 1 1.27 17.25 -2.13
CA MET A 1 2.13 16.08 -1.86
C MET A 1 1.44 14.85 -2.43
N SER A 2 2.07 14.10 -3.33
CA SER A 2 1.51 12.84 -3.85
C SER A 2 1.60 11.71 -2.81
N PRO A 3 0.74 10.68 -2.87
CA PRO A 3 0.86 9.49 -2.03
C PRO A 3 2.25 8.84 -2.12
N ARG A 4 2.80 8.78 -3.34
CA ARG A 4 4.17 8.31 -3.61
C ARG A 4 5.21 9.10 -2.81
N ASN A 5 5.18 10.44 -2.89
CA ASN A 5 6.16 11.29 -2.22
C ASN A 5 6.02 11.23 -0.70
N LEU A 6 4.80 11.14 -0.17
CA LEU A 6 4.57 10.96 1.26
C LEU A 6 5.21 9.65 1.75
N TYR A 7 4.92 8.55 1.06
CA TYR A 7 5.39 7.23 1.45
C TYR A 7 6.91 7.10 1.37
N ARG A 8 7.51 7.63 0.31
CA ARG A 8 8.96 7.66 0.10
C ARG A 8 9.67 8.56 1.11
N THR A 9 9.10 9.71 1.44
CA THR A 9 9.66 10.61 2.47
C THR A 9 9.62 9.94 3.84
N ALA A 10 8.50 9.29 4.19
CA ALA A 10 8.37 8.57 5.44
C ALA A 10 9.38 7.42 5.56
N ALA A 11 9.52 6.58 4.53
CA ALA A 11 10.50 5.49 4.51
C ALA A 11 11.96 6.00 4.60
N THR A 12 12.28 7.08 3.90
CA THR A 12 13.63 7.67 3.93
C THR A 12 13.92 8.28 5.30
N ALA A 13 12.96 9.01 5.88
CA ALA A 13 13.09 9.55 7.23
C ALA A 13 13.30 8.44 8.26
N GLU A 14 12.59 7.32 8.13
CA GLU A 14 12.76 6.17 9.01
C GLU A 14 14.15 5.54 8.91
N ALA A 15 14.68 5.36 7.69
CA ALA A 15 16.04 4.87 7.48
C ALA A 15 17.11 5.81 8.09
N VAL A 16 16.91 7.13 7.95
CA VAL A 16 17.79 8.14 8.56
C VAL A 16 17.71 8.06 10.09
N THR A 17 16.51 7.94 10.65
CA THR A 17 16.37 7.88 12.11
C THR A 17 16.87 6.57 12.71
N TRP A 18 16.75 5.45 12.00
CA TRP A 18 17.44 4.20 12.36
C TRP A 18 18.96 4.41 12.41
N THR A 19 19.53 5.11 11.44
CA THR A 19 20.96 5.45 11.42
C THR A 19 21.34 6.30 12.63
N LEU A 20 20.54 7.32 12.97
CA LEU A 20 20.76 8.16 14.16
C LEU A 20 20.68 7.35 15.46
N LEU A 21 19.75 6.41 15.57
CA LEU A 21 19.60 5.54 16.74
C LEU A 21 20.82 4.62 16.89
N ILE A 22 21.27 3.99 15.80
CA ILE A 22 22.48 3.15 15.79
C ILE A 22 23.71 3.97 16.17
N LEU A 23 23.87 5.18 15.60
CA LEU A 23 24.95 6.09 15.98
C LEU A 23 24.88 6.49 17.45
N GLY A 24 23.68 6.76 17.97
CA GLY A 24 23.46 7.02 19.39
C GLY A 24 23.88 5.84 20.26
N MET A 25 23.61 4.61 19.81
CA MET A 25 24.02 3.40 20.52
C MET A 25 25.52 3.18 20.50
N ILE A 26 26.18 3.44 19.37
CA ILE A 26 27.64 3.43 19.26
C ILE A 26 28.25 4.50 20.17
N ALA A 27 27.71 5.71 20.18
CA ALA A 27 28.15 6.79 21.07
C ALA A 27 28.05 6.39 22.55
N LYS A 28 26.96 5.75 22.95
CA LYS A 28 26.76 5.28 24.32
C LYS A 28 27.70 4.14 24.70
N TYR A 29 27.77 3.08 23.91
CA TYR A 29 28.45 1.84 24.32
C TYR A 29 29.93 1.78 23.92
N VAL A 30 30.34 2.43 22.83
CA VAL A 30 31.74 2.45 22.37
C VAL A 30 32.46 3.66 22.95
N PHE A 31 31.88 4.85 22.79
CA PHE A 31 32.49 6.10 23.21
C PHE A 31 32.10 6.55 24.63
N HIS A 32 31.24 5.80 25.33
CA HIS A 32 30.81 6.08 26.70
C HIS A 32 30.25 7.50 26.88
N ALA A 33 29.62 8.07 25.85
CA ALA A 33 29.13 9.45 25.80
C ALA A 33 27.82 9.70 26.59
N GLY A 34 27.43 8.76 27.47
CA GLY A 34 26.20 8.80 28.24
C GLY A 34 24.92 8.52 27.44
N ASP A 35 23.77 8.79 28.06
CA ASP A 35 22.46 8.40 27.53
C ASP A 35 21.83 9.43 26.58
N LEU A 36 22.36 10.66 26.55
CA LEU A 36 21.75 11.76 25.81
C LEU A 36 21.60 11.49 24.30
N PRO A 37 22.62 10.94 23.58
CA PRO A 37 22.49 10.65 22.15
C PRO A 37 21.38 9.63 21.85
N VAL A 38 21.23 8.63 22.72
CA VAL A 38 20.23 7.56 22.60
C VAL A 38 18.83 8.09 22.88
N ARG A 39 18.68 8.98 23.88
CA ARG A 39 17.39 9.62 24.19
C ARG A 39 16.91 10.51 23.05
N ILE A 40 17.81 11.31 22.47
CA ILE A 40 17.48 12.18 21.33
C ILE A 40 17.19 11.32 20.09
N GLY A 41 18.10 10.43 19.72
CA GLY A 41 17.94 9.55 18.55
C GLY A 41 16.71 8.65 18.65
N GLY A 42 16.48 8.06 19.81
CA GLY A 42 15.30 7.23 20.11
C GLY A 42 13.99 8.02 20.06
N GLY A 43 13.95 9.23 20.60
CA GLY A 43 12.76 10.10 20.54
C GLY A 43 12.40 10.49 19.11
N ILE A 44 13.39 10.92 18.32
CA ILE A 44 13.20 11.27 16.90
C ILE A 44 12.75 10.04 16.11
N HIS A 45 13.40 8.89 16.33
CA HIS A 45 13.06 7.64 15.66
C HIS A 45 11.63 7.19 15.97
N GLY A 46 11.22 7.19 17.24
CA GLY A 46 9.86 6.82 17.64
C GLY A 46 8.79 7.69 16.99
N PHE A 47 9.01 9.00 16.88
CA PHE A 47 8.10 9.90 16.19
C PHE A 47 7.96 9.59 14.69
N VAL A 48 9.09 9.35 14.02
CA VAL A 48 9.10 9.03 12.59
C VAL A 48 8.49 7.66 12.31
N PHE A 49 8.78 6.66 13.14
CA PHE A 49 8.17 5.34 13.09
C PHE A 49 6.64 5.40 13.17
N LEU A 50 6.10 6.15 14.14
CA LEU A 50 4.64 6.33 14.26
C LEU A 50 4.05 7.03 13.04
N SER A 51 4.74 8.06 12.53
CA SER A 51 4.34 8.77 11.32
C SER A 51 4.30 7.86 10.09
N TYR A 52 5.27 6.96 9.94
CA TYR A 52 5.30 5.95 8.87
C TYR A 52 4.16 4.95 8.99
N CYS A 53 3.85 4.47 10.19
CA CYS A 53 2.74 3.54 10.41
C CYS A 53 1.39 4.19 10.04
N VAL A 54 1.19 5.45 10.42
CA VAL A 54 0.01 6.23 10.01
C VAL A 54 -0.04 6.41 8.49
N ALA A 55 1.07 6.84 7.87
CA ALA A 55 1.13 7.01 6.41
C ALA A 55 0.84 5.70 5.67
N THR A 56 1.35 4.56 6.16
CA THR A 56 1.05 3.23 5.62
C THR A 56 -0.43 2.92 5.66
N VAL A 57 -1.11 3.20 6.78
CA VAL A 57 -2.55 2.96 6.91
C VAL A 57 -3.37 3.92 6.04
N VAL A 58 -2.97 5.19 5.94
CA VAL A 58 -3.62 6.17 5.06
C VAL A 58 -3.51 5.74 3.60
N VAL A 59 -2.31 5.38 3.13
CA VAL A 59 -2.11 4.91 1.75
C VAL A 59 -2.81 3.58 1.51
N TRP A 60 -2.77 2.66 2.48
CA TRP A 60 -3.45 1.38 2.39
C TRP A 60 -4.97 1.56 2.24
N THR A 61 -5.59 2.43 3.04
CA THR A 61 -7.02 2.71 2.97
C THR A 61 -7.42 3.47 1.70
N ASP A 62 -6.66 4.50 1.31
CA ASP A 62 -6.89 5.28 0.08
C ASP A 62 -6.79 4.39 -1.18
N ARG A 63 -5.75 3.55 -1.25
CA ARG A 63 -5.48 2.70 -2.41
C ARG A 63 -6.14 1.33 -2.35
N ARG A 64 -6.87 1.02 -1.27
CA ARG A 64 -7.60 -0.24 -1.05
C ARG A 64 -6.74 -1.49 -1.30
N TRP A 65 -5.49 -1.48 -0.85
CA TRP A 65 -4.63 -2.65 -1.02
C TRP A 65 -5.18 -3.87 -0.29
N PRO A 66 -4.88 -5.10 -0.76
CA PRO A 66 -5.19 -6.30 0.01
C PRO A 66 -4.51 -6.22 1.39
N ALA A 67 -5.17 -6.77 2.41
CA ALA A 67 -4.74 -6.63 3.80
C ALA A 67 -3.32 -7.14 4.06
N SER A 68 -2.89 -8.15 3.30
CA SER A 68 -1.51 -8.67 3.35
C SER A 68 -0.47 -7.58 3.10
N THR A 69 -0.71 -6.67 2.16
CA THR A 69 0.26 -5.61 1.81
C THR A 69 0.39 -4.59 2.94
N GLY A 70 -0.72 -4.16 3.55
CA GLY A 70 -0.70 -3.24 4.69
C GLY A 70 -0.03 -3.87 5.92
N VAL A 71 -0.35 -5.13 6.22
CA VAL A 71 0.25 -5.88 7.34
C VAL A 71 1.75 -6.06 7.13
N VAL A 72 2.20 -6.45 5.94
CA VAL A 72 3.64 -6.58 5.65
C VAL A 72 4.34 -5.23 5.78
N GLY A 73 3.72 -4.13 5.33
CA GLY A 73 4.29 -2.79 5.51
C GLY A 73 4.47 -2.39 6.99
N LEU A 74 3.48 -2.69 7.83
CA LEU A 74 3.57 -2.47 9.28
C LEU A 74 4.60 -3.39 9.96
N LEU A 75 4.71 -4.64 9.56
CA LEU A 75 5.71 -5.55 10.13
C LEU A 75 7.14 -5.12 9.75
N LEU A 76 7.34 -4.65 8.51
CA LEU A 76 8.65 -4.23 8.05
C LEU A 76 9.12 -2.88 8.63
N SER A 77 8.24 -2.07 9.21
CA SER A 77 8.67 -0.88 9.96
C SER A 77 9.46 -1.19 11.22
N VAL A 78 9.27 -2.39 11.78
CA VAL A 78 10.02 -2.86 12.95
C VAL A 78 11.45 -3.27 12.58
N VAL A 79 11.66 -3.72 11.34
CA VAL A 79 12.94 -4.24 10.88
C VAL A 79 13.79 -3.08 10.35
N PRO A 80 14.99 -2.83 10.92
CA PRO A 80 15.86 -1.74 10.47
C PRO A 80 16.10 -1.80 8.96
N PHE A 81 15.99 -0.65 8.30
CA PHE A 81 16.18 -0.47 6.86
C PHE A 81 15.23 -1.26 5.93
N ALA A 82 14.31 -2.08 6.46
CA ALA A 82 13.44 -2.92 5.64
C ALA A 82 12.27 -2.15 4.98
N THR A 83 11.97 -0.94 5.45
CA THR A 83 10.94 -0.09 4.84
C THR A 83 11.35 0.47 3.48
N VAL A 84 12.64 0.64 3.23
CA VAL A 84 13.17 1.07 1.92
C VAL A 84 12.98 0.02 0.81
N PRO A 85 13.38 -1.26 0.96
CA PRO A 85 13.13 -2.26 -0.07
C PRO A 85 11.64 -2.58 -0.22
N PHE A 86 10.85 -2.49 0.85
CA PHE A 86 9.40 -2.64 0.77
C PHE A 86 8.76 -1.54 -0.07
N GLU A 87 9.12 -0.28 0.17
CA GLU A 87 8.62 0.84 -0.62
C GLU A 87 8.96 0.67 -2.10
N ARG A 88 10.21 0.34 -2.42
CA ARG A 88 10.62 0.04 -3.80
C ARG A 88 9.84 -1.11 -4.41
N HIS A 89 9.49 -2.12 -3.63
CA HIS A 89 8.69 -3.25 -4.10
C HIS A 89 7.25 -2.84 -4.44
N VAL A 90 6.62 -2.08 -3.56
CA VAL A 90 5.27 -1.56 -3.76
C VAL A 90 5.22 -0.59 -4.95
N GLU A 91 6.22 0.27 -5.09
CA GLU A 91 6.35 1.20 -6.21
C GLU A 91 6.55 0.48 -7.54
N ARG A 92 7.43 -0.53 -7.58
CA ARG A 92 7.62 -1.39 -8.77
C ARG A 92 6.36 -2.12 -9.19
N ARG A 93 5.45 -2.42 -8.26
CA ARG A 93 4.15 -3.05 -8.56
C ARG A 93 3.07 -2.05 -8.99
N GLY A 94 3.40 -0.78 -9.15
CA GLY A 94 2.44 0.26 -9.58
C GLY A 94 1.35 0.56 -8.54
N LEU A 95 1.59 0.20 -7.27
CA LEU A 95 0.59 0.33 -6.21
C LEU A 95 0.47 1.77 -5.66
N LEU A 96 1.42 2.65 -6.00
CA LEU A 96 1.46 4.08 -5.64
C LEU A 96 1.10 4.94 -6.86
N SER A 97 0.25 5.97 -6.66
CA SER A 97 -0.13 6.96 -7.68
C SER A 97 0.48 8.31 -7.34
N ASP A 98 0.52 9.17 -8.34
CA ASP A 98 0.93 10.57 -8.15
C ASP A 98 -0.26 11.45 -7.72
N SER A 99 -1.49 10.99 -7.92
CA SER A 99 -2.75 11.62 -7.47
C SER A 99 -3.38 10.88 -6.28
N TRP A 100 -4.02 11.62 -5.37
CA TRP A 100 -4.89 11.07 -4.32
C TRP A 100 -6.27 10.74 -4.91
N ARG A 101 -6.91 9.64 -4.48
CA ARG A 101 -8.30 9.34 -4.92
C ARG A 101 -9.31 10.35 -4.39
N VAL A 102 -9.06 10.93 -3.22
CA VAL A 102 -9.85 12.01 -2.64
C VAL A 102 -9.26 13.35 -3.12
N ALA A 103 -9.65 13.78 -4.32
CA ALA A 103 -9.31 15.12 -4.79
C ALA A 103 -10.13 16.18 -4.01
N PRO A 104 -9.56 17.35 -3.69
CA PRO A 104 -10.33 18.49 -3.17
C PRO A 104 -11.51 18.78 -4.10
N ALA A 105 -12.70 19.02 -3.54
CA ALA A 105 -13.90 19.33 -4.32
C ALA A 105 -13.62 20.53 -5.23
N GLY A 106 -13.42 20.26 -6.53
CA GLY A 106 -13.12 21.28 -7.54
C GLY A 106 -12.02 20.92 -8.55
N THR A 107 -11.23 19.86 -8.34
CA THR A 107 -10.24 19.41 -9.34
C THR A 107 -10.73 18.14 -10.01
N LEU A 108 -11.31 18.26 -11.22
CA LEU A 108 -11.49 17.08 -12.07
C LEU A 108 -10.09 16.60 -12.49
N PRO A 109 -9.74 15.30 -12.32
CA PRO A 109 -8.47 14.77 -12.78
C PRO A 109 -8.35 14.97 -14.29
N ALA A 110 -7.38 15.77 -14.74
CA ALA A 110 -7.14 16.00 -16.17
C ALA A 110 -6.43 14.82 -16.85
N ASP A 111 -5.86 13.87 -16.11
CA ASP A 111 -5.12 12.76 -16.71
C ASP A 111 -5.24 11.52 -15.82
N ASP A 112 -6.20 10.63 -16.09
CA ASP A 112 -6.20 9.26 -15.52
C ASP A 112 -6.93 8.24 -16.43
N ASP A 113 -6.93 8.46 -17.76
CA ASP A 113 -7.39 7.44 -18.73
C ASP A 113 -6.39 6.29 -18.95
N ALA A 114 -5.18 6.38 -18.38
CA ALA A 114 -4.10 5.41 -18.58
C ALA A 114 -4.10 4.22 -17.60
N ALA A 115 -4.97 4.20 -16.59
CA ALA A 115 -5.02 3.15 -15.56
C ALA A 115 -6.18 2.16 -15.71
N ARG A 116 -6.67 1.91 -16.93
CA ARG A 116 -7.44 0.69 -17.21
C ARG A 116 -6.46 -0.50 -17.24
N PRO A 117 -6.60 -1.52 -16.37
CA PRO A 117 -5.85 -2.75 -16.54
C PRO A 117 -6.25 -3.37 -17.89
N ALA A 118 -5.25 -3.64 -18.73
CA ALA A 118 -5.39 -4.39 -19.96
C ALA A 118 -5.81 -5.83 -19.63
N SER A 119 -7.12 -6.07 -19.48
CA SER A 119 -7.71 -7.38 -19.63
C SER A 119 -8.97 -7.24 -20.48
N SER A 120 -8.97 -7.91 -21.64
CA SER A 120 -10.03 -7.96 -22.65
C SER A 120 -10.01 -6.88 -23.74
N ALA A 121 -8.99 -6.92 -24.60
CA ALA A 121 -9.12 -6.54 -26.01
C ALA A 121 -8.10 -7.32 -26.86
N ALA A 122 -8.22 -8.65 -26.86
CA ALA A 122 -7.67 -9.44 -27.95
C ALA A 122 -8.65 -9.37 -29.12
N SER A 123 -8.37 -8.50 -30.09
CA SER A 123 -8.97 -8.56 -31.43
C SER A 123 -7.83 -8.53 -32.45
N PRO A 124 -7.62 -9.59 -33.25
CA PRO A 124 -6.61 -9.58 -34.29
C PRO A 124 -7.10 -8.74 -35.46
N GLN A 125 -6.46 -7.60 -35.73
CA GLN A 125 -6.70 -6.83 -36.94
C GLN A 125 -5.99 -7.55 -38.11
N ARG A 126 -6.68 -8.53 -38.72
CA ARG A 126 -6.32 -9.01 -40.06
C ARG A 126 -6.71 -7.92 -41.07
N GLY A 127 -5.73 -7.54 -41.89
CA GLY A 127 -5.85 -6.47 -42.86
C GLY A 127 -6.99 -6.65 -43.86
N ALA A 128 -7.59 -5.53 -44.24
CA ALA A 128 -8.46 -5.43 -45.40
C ALA A 128 -7.78 -4.52 -46.42
N GLY A 129 -7.28 -5.15 -47.49
CA GLY A 129 -6.99 -4.50 -48.75
C GLY A 129 -8.29 -4.11 -49.46
N SER A 130 -8.13 -3.21 -50.42
CA SER A 130 -9.12 -2.64 -51.33
C SER A 130 -9.89 -3.66 -52.18
N ALA A 131 -11.18 -3.32 -52.44
CA ALA A 131 -11.88 -3.35 -53.75
C ALA A 131 -13.24 -4.07 -53.76
N GLY A 132 -14.26 -3.40 -54.31
CA GLY A 132 -15.20 -4.00 -55.28
C GLY A 132 -16.61 -4.44 -54.83
N THR A 133 -17.62 -3.64 -55.21
CA THR A 133 -18.77 -4.03 -56.08
C THR A 133 -19.96 -4.89 -55.55
N THR A 134 -21.13 -4.23 -55.49
CA THR A 134 -22.53 -4.62 -55.83
C THR A 134 -23.41 -5.57 -54.98
N ALA A 135 -24.68 -5.12 -54.91
CA ALA A 135 -25.96 -5.84 -55.06
C ALA A 135 -26.74 -6.35 -53.83
N ALA A 136 -27.92 -5.74 -53.69
CA ALA A 136 -29.24 -6.18 -53.22
C ALA A 136 -29.45 -7.61 -52.68
N GLY A 137 -30.25 -7.70 -51.61
CA GLY A 137 -30.95 -8.92 -51.20
C GLY A 137 -31.61 -8.80 -49.82
N ALA A 138 -32.93 -8.70 -49.79
CA ALA A 138 -33.74 -8.77 -48.58
C ALA A 138 -33.76 -10.21 -48.01
N SER A 139 -33.72 -10.36 -46.68
CA SER A 139 -34.26 -11.54 -45.98
C SER A 139 -34.48 -11.23 -44.50
N GLU A 140 -35.74 -11.28 -44.08
CA GLU A 140 -36.15 -11.36 -42.69
C GLU A 140 -35.51 -12.55 -41.96
N ARG A 141 -35.18 -12.36 -40.68
CA ARG A 141 -35.10 -13.45 -39.69
C ARG A 141 -35.48 -12.94 -38.28
N THR A 142 -36.54 -13.55 -37.77
CA THR A 142 -37.23 -13.50 -36.46
C THR A 142 -36.26 -13.56 -35.25
N PRO A 143 -36.61 -13.01 -34.06
CA PRO A 143 -35.64 -12.75 -33.00
C PRO A 143 -35.25 -14.02 -32.26
N ALA A 144 -33.96 -14.32 -32.20
CA ALA A 144 -33.42 -15.37 -31.36
C ALA A 144 -33.35 -14.87 -29.91
N ALA A 145 -34.07 -15.60 -29.06
CA ALA A 145 -34.07 -15.59 -27.61
C ALA A 145 -32.77 -15.07 -26.99
N SER A 146 -32.92 -14.08 -26.12
CA SER A 146 -31.91 -13.59 -25.18
C SER A 146 -31.33 -14.78 -24.41
N ALA A 147 -30.17 -15.24 -24.84
CA ALA A 147 -29.41 -16.26 -24.15
C ALA A 147 -29.09 -15.74 -22.75
N GLU A 148 -29.71 -16.40 -21.79
CA GLU A 148 -29.50 -16.33 -20.35
C GLU A 148 -28.01 -16.13 -20.03
N VAL A 149 -27.66 -14.90 -19.64
CA VAL A 149 -26.36 -14.58 -19.04
C VAL A 149 -26.33 -15.30 -17.71
N THR A 150 -25.78 -16.52 -17.71
CA THR A 150 -25.55 -17.31 -16.51
C THR A 150 -24.49 -16.57 -15.71
N GLY A 151 -24.97 -15.78 -14.74
CA GLY A 151 -24.15 -15.06 -13.79
C GLY A 151 -23.26 -16.05 -13.06
N ARG A 152 -21.98 -16.10 -13.43
CA ARG A 152 -20.94 -16.69 -12.59
C ARG A 152 -20.80 -15.77 -11.38
N GLU A 153 -21.58 -16.04 -10.33
CA GLU A 153 -21.35 -15.49 -8.99
C GLU A 153 -19.91 -15.86 -8.59
N PRO A 154 -18.98 -14.89 -8.44
CA PRO A 154 -17.65 -15.19 -7.95
C PRO A 154 -17.78 -15.61 -6.49
N ALA A 155 -17.13 -16.73 -6.14
CA ALA A 155 -17.07 -17.24 -4.77
C ALA A 155 -16.51 -16.15 -3.84
N ARG A 156 -17.39 -15.48 -3.09
CA ARG A 156 -17.00 -14.46 -2.10
C ARG A 156 -16.26 -15.13 -0.95
N THR A 157 -14.94 -15.20 -1.06
CA THR A 157 -14.07 -15.80 -0.05
C THR A 157 -14.23 -15.08 1.31
N PRO A 158 -13.99 -15.74 2.45
CA PRO A 158 -14.03 -15.08 3.77
C PRO A 158 -13.04 -13.92 3.85
N ALA A 159 -11.94 -13.98 3.09
CA ALA A 159 -10.99 -12.88 2.91
C ALA A 159 -11.62 -11.65 2.22
N GLU A 160 -12.50 -11.84 1.24
CA GLU A 160 -13.24 -10.77 0.57
C GLU A 160 -14.30 -10.12 1.47
N LYS A 161 -14.93 -10.90 2.36
CA LYS A 161 -15.83 -10.36 3.40
C LYS A 161 -15.04 -9.59 4.47
N LEU A 162 -13.87 -10.09 4.90
CA LEU A 162 -12.98 -9.36 5.79
C LEU A 162 -12.47 -8.07 5.12
N LEU A 163 -12.08 -8.14 3.86
CA LEU A 163 -11.67 -6.97 3.06
C LEU A 163 -12.83 -5.99 2.91
N ALA A 164 -14.05 -6.44 2.65
CA ALA A 164 -15.22 -5.59 2.55
C ALA A 164 -15.58 -4.93 3.89
N VAL A 165 -15.42 -5.62 5.02
CA VAL A 165 -15.65 -5.06 6.37
C VAL A 165 -14.55 -4.06 6.75
N ILE A 166 -13.29 -4.36 6.45
CA ILE A 166 -12.15 -3.46 6.65
C ILE A 166 -12.28 -2.22 5.76
N LEU A 167 -12.74 -2.36 4.50
CA LEU A 167 -13.02 -1.24 3.59
C LEU A 167 -14.17 -0.35 4.04
N ARG A 168 -15.05 -0.83 4.91
CA ARG A 168 -16.25 -0.08 5.32
C ARG A 168 -15.97 0.93 6.42
N TRP A 169 -14.89 0.79 7.20
CA TRP A 169 -14.67 1.58 8.41
C TRP A 169 -13.21 2.04 8.52
N PRO A 170 -12.85 3.29 8.15
CA PRO A 170 -11.54 3.86 8.47
C PRO A 170 -11.20 3.73 9.97
N VAL A 171 -12.23 3.69 10.83
CA VAL A 171 -12.13 3.39 12.26
C VAL A 171 -11.49 2.02 12.52
N LEU A 172 -11.83 0.97 11.77
CA LEU A 172 -11.24 -0.36 11.95
C LEU A 172 -9.74 -0.37 11.60
N SER A 173 -9.33 0.37 10.56
CA SER A 173 -7.91 0.51 10.22
C SER A 173 -7.14 1.27 11.31
N GLY A 174 -7.77 2.30 11.89
CA GLY A 174 -7.23 3.01 13.06
C GLY A 174 -7.12 2.12 14.30
N LEU A 175 -8.14 1.31 14.60
CA LEU A 175 -8.12 0.35 15.70
C LEU A 175 -7.09 -0.76 15.48
N ALA A 176 -6.94 -1.26 14.25
CA ALA A 176 -5.92 -2.24 13.91
C ALA A 176 -4.50 -1.67 14.09
N LEU A 177 -4.27 -0.42 13.67
CA LEU A 177 -3.01 0.28 13.91
C LEU A 177 -2.74 0.46 15.40
N LEU A 178 -3.73 0.91 16.17
CA LEU A 178 -3.60 1.05 17.61
C LEU A 178 -3.26 -0.29 18.27
N GLY A 179 -3.99 -1.35 17.92
CA GLY A 179 -3.74 -2.71 18.42
C GLY A 179 -2.33 -3.20 18.06
N PHE A 180 -1.87 -2.95 16.84
CA PHE A 180 -0.51 -3.26 16.41
C PHE A 180 0.55 -2.52 17.25
N VAL A 181 0.40 -1.21 17.44
CA VAL A 181 1.33 -0.40 18.23
C VAL A 181 1.35 -0.84 19.69
N VAL A 182 0.19 -1.07 20.29
CA VAL A 182 0.08 -1.55 21.68
C VAL A 182 0.74 -2.92 21.83
N LEU A 183 0.48 -3.85 20.91
CA LEU A 183 1.09 -5.17 20.93
C LEU A 183 2.61 -5.08 20.79
N LEU A 184 3.11 -4.29 19.83
CA LEU A 184 4.53 -4.08 19.61
C LEU A 184 5.23 -3.56 20.88
N PHE A 185 4.69 -2.49 21.48
CA PHE A 185 5.26 -1.94 22.71
C PHE A 185 5.15 -2.90 23.89
N ALA A 186 4.05 -3.64 24.02
CA ALA A 186 3.91 -4.65 25.06
C ALA A 186 4.98 -5.76 24.93
N VAL A 187 5.23 -6.24 23.71
CA VAL A 187 6.30 -7.21 23.43
C VAL A 187 7.69 -6.61 23.73
N LEU A 188 7.96 -5.38 23.30
CA LEU A 188 9.24 -4.70 23.58
C LEU A 188 9.49 -4.48 25.07
N LEU A 189 8.44 -4.12 25.83
CA LEU A 189 8.53 -3.90 27.27
C LEU A 189 8.71 -5.22 28.04
N THR A 190 8.04 -6.30 27.60
CA THR A 190 8.16 -7.63 28.22
C THR A 190 9.46 -8.33 27.89
N ALA A 191 10.04 -8.09 26.71
CA ALA A 191 11.36 -8.60 26.36
C ALA A 191 12.48 -8.05 27.25
N GLY A 192 12.25 -6.92 27.96
CA GLY A 192 13.25 -6.30 28.83
C GLY A 192 14.37 -5.61 28.05
N PRO A 193 15.40 -5.09 28.74
CA PRO A 193 16.48 -4.37 28.09
C PRO A 193 17.23 -5.25 27.10
N PRO A 194 17.59 -4.74 25.91
CA PRO A 194 18.30 -5.53 24.89
C PRO A 194 19.66 -6.06 25.36
N THR A 195 20.22 -5.52 26.43
CA THR A 195 21.45 -6.00 27.06
C THR A 195 21.27 -7.37 27.74
N GLN A 196 20.04 -7.78 28.07
CA GLN A 196 19.76 -9.06 28.73
C GLN A 196 19.36 -10.17 27.76
N TRP A 197 19.15 -9.87 26.46
CA TRP A 197 18.67 -10.86 25.49
C TRP A 197 19.72 -11.90 25.08
N PHE A 198 20.99 -11.59 25.31
CA PHE A 198 22.13 -12.42 24.94
C PHE A 198 22.95 -12.87 26.16
N SER A 199 22.36 -12.75 27.35
CA SER A 199 22.96 -13.16 28.65
C SER A 199 22.67 -14.62 28.96
#